data_AF-A0A7W0L5M6-F1
#
_entry.id   AF-A0A7W0L5M6-F1
#
_cell.length_a   1.000
_cell.length_b   1.000
_cell.length_c   1.000
_cell.angle_alpha   90.00
_cell.angle_beta   90.00
_cell.angle_gamma   90.00
#
_symmetry.space_group_name_H-M   'P 1'
#
loop_
_entity.id
_entity.type
_entity.pdbx_description
1 polymer ?
#
loop_
_entity_poly.entity_id
_entity_poly.type
_entity_poly.pdbx_seq_one_letter_code
_entity_poly.pdbx_strand_id
1 'polypeptide(L)'
;MTRRPWPVRLAVSAAILGLLISGCSTVPTASAPVAITQVSGGVDEPVGVEPLSPESGASPEEIVRGFIESSASTVQGRPVSREYLTAQQAETWDDTASITVIEPELSAVTSGPDTVVRVTGQLVGTVDRAGIFTPQIDEFSIELRMVQENEQWRIAGPTTGIYITRTDFVSAYEQRDIYFLDG
;
A
#
# COMPACT_ATOMS: atom_id res chain seq x y z
N MET A 1 -77.50 24.45 39.84
CA MET A 1 -77.37 22.97 39.85
C MET A 1 -77.52 22.54 38.39
N THR A 2 -76.58 21.93 37.67
CA THR A 2 -75.41 21.10 37.95
C THR A 2 -74.38 21.33 36.83
N ARG A 3 -73.08 21.46 37.17
CA ARG A 3 -71.95 21.52 36.21
C ARG A 3 -71.14 20.23 36.32
N ARG A 4 -70.83 19.59 35.19
CA ARG A 4 -69.63 18.78 34.83
C ARG A 4 -69.96 17.83 33.65
N PRO A 5 -68.98 17.26 32.90
CA PRO A 5 -67.53 17.51 32.85
C PRO A 5 -66.90 17.55 31.41
N TRP A 6 -65.71 18.16 31.28
CA TRP A 6 -64.52 17.71 30.50
C TRP A 6 -64.68 17.44 28.96
N PRO A 7 -63.83 18.02 28.07
CA PRO A 7 -62.50 17.42 27.94
C PRO A 7 -61.26 18.33 27.96
N VAL A 8 -60.62 18.39 29.13
CA VAL A 8 -59.22 18.82 29.35
C VAL A 8 -58.20 17.76 28.85
N ARG A 9 -58.62 16.72 28.10
CA ARG A 9 -57.69 15.68 27.60
C ARG A 9 -57.05 15.97 26.24
N LEU A 10 -57.51 16.97 25.49
CA LEU A 10 -57.02 17.20 24.12
C LEU A 10 -55.85 18.20 24.03
N ALA A 11 -55.54 18.93 25.10
CA ALA A 11 -54.52 19.98 25.06
C ALA A 11 -53.10 19.53 25.46
N VAL A 12 -52.93 18.32 26.02
CA VAL A 12 -51.64 17.89 26.58
C VAL A 12 -50.81 17.04 25.61
N SER A 13 -51.44 16.42 24.60
CA SER A 13 -50.73 15.52 23.67
C SER A 13 -50.01 16.24 22.52
N ALA A 14 -50.22 17.54 22.33
CA ALA A 14 -49.61 18.31 21.23
C ALA A 14 -48.28 18.99 21.62
N ALA A 15 -47.87 18.94 22.89
CA ALA A 15 -46.72 19.70 23.39
C ALA A 15 -45.42 18.86 23.57
N ILE A 16 -45.43 17.57 23.23
CA ILE A 16 -44.28 16.66 23.46
C ILE A 16 -43.57 16.25 22.14
N LEU A 17 -44.11 16.60 20.96
CA LEU A 17 -43.53 16.20 19.68
C LEU A 17 -42.55 17.23 19.07
N GLY A 18 -42.29 18.36 19.74
CA GLY A 18 -41.49 19.46 19.18
C GLY A 18 -40.00 19.47 19.56
N LEU A 19 -39.49 18.49 20.32
CA LEU A 19 -38.21 18.63 21.03
C LEU A 19 -37.09 17.69 20.57
N LEU A 20 -37.01 17.33 19.27
CA LEU A 20 -35.97 16.41 18.77
C LEU A 20 -35.31 16.81 17.44
N ILE A 21 -35.18 18.10 17.12
CA ILE A 21 -34.33 18.54 15.99
C ILE A 21 -33.46 19.73 16.39
N SER A 22 -32.44 19.47 17.21
CA SER A 22 -31.30 20.39 17.37
C SER A 22 -29.99 19.61 17.22
N GLY A 23 -29.78 19.04 16.02
CA GLY A 23 -28.46 18.64 15.55
C GLY A 23 -27.85 19.79 14.76
N CYS A 24 -27.25 20.78 15.44
CA CYS A 24 -26.40 21.76 14.78
C CYS A 24 -25.03 21.13 14.51
N SER A 25 -24.86 20.45 13.38
CA SER A 25 -23.53 20.33 12.78
C SER A 25 -23.37 21.54 11.86
N THR A 26 -22.70 22.58 12.35
CA THR A 26 -22.20 23.63 11.46
C THR A 26 -20.91 23.08 10.84
N VAL A 27 -20.99 22.64 9.60
CA VAL A 27 -19.82 22.57 8.74
C VAL A 27 -19.58 24.02 8.29
N PRO A 28 -18.41 24.62 8.53
CA PRO A 28 -18.13 25.95 7.98
C PRO A 28 -18.02 25.81 6.46
N THR A 29 -19.04 26.24 5.73
CA THR A 29 -19.05 26.21 4.26
C THR A 29 -18.26 27.36 3.63
N ALA A 30 -17.25 27.88 4.32
CA ALA A 30 -16.40 28.96 3.81
C ALA A 30 -14.98 28.83 4.35
N SER A 31 -14.16 28.02 3.70
CA SER A 31 -12.76 28.39 3.52
C SER A 31 -12.68 29.28 2.28
N ALA A 32 -11.98 30.41 2.38
CA ALA A 32 -11.62 31.15 1.18
C ALA A 32 -10.85 30.19 0.25
N PRO A 33 -11.16 30.12 -1.06
CA PRO A 33 -10.33 29.36 -1.97
C PRO A 33 -8.95 30.00 -1.95
N VAL A 34 -7.98 29.29 -1.38
CA VAL A 34 -6.57 29.62 -1.56
C VAL A 34 -6.30 29.36 -3.04
N ALA A 35 -5.99 30.40 -3.80
CA ALA A 35 -5.55 30.25 -5.17
C ALA A 35 -4.25 29.45 -5.15
N ILE A 36 -4.35 28.15 -5.36
CA ILE A 36 -3.21 27.32 -5.71
C ILE A 36 -2.74 27.87 -7.04
N THR A 37 -1.57 28.50 -7.02
CA THR A 37 -0.91 28.90 -8.26
C THR A 37 -0.71 27.63 -9.04
N GLN A 38 -1.46 27.45 -10.13
CA GLN A 38 -1.22 26.37 -11.07
C GLN A 38 0.20 26.57 -11.58
N VAL A 39 1.13 25.75 -11.07
CA VAL A 39 2.49 25.67 -11.58
C VAL A 39 2.33 25.21 -13.01
N SER A 40 2.47 26.18 -13.92
CA SER A 40 2.42 25.93 -15.35
C SER A 40 3.76 25.32 -15.75
N GLY A 41 3.74 24.06 -16.20
CA GLY A 41 4.85 23.47 -16.95
C GLY A 41 5.75 22.52 -16.14
N GLY A 42 5.31 21.28 -16.05
CA GLY A 42 6.10 20.12 -15.66
C GLY A 42 5.15 18.94 -15.66
N VAL A 43 5.54 17.82 -16.26
CA VAL A 43 4.80 16.55 -16.15
C VAL A 43 4.40 16.38 -14.68
N ASP A 44 3.15 16.09 -14.39
CA ASP A 44 2.74 15.71 -13.02
C ASP A 44 3.57 14.48 -12.65
N GLU A 45 4.75 14.66 -12.06
CA GLU A 45 5.40 13.58 -11.33
C GLU A 45 4.43 13.28 -10.19
N PRO A 46 3.84 12.07 -10.16
CA PRO A 46 3.02 11.70 -9.02
C PRO A 46 3.90 11.89 -7.80
N VAL A 47 3.49 12.78 -6.90
CA VAL A 47 4.15 13.00 -5.61
C VAL A 47 3.91 11.73 -4.81
N GLY A 48 4.67 10.68 -5.13
CA GLY A 48 4.58 9.38 -4.52
C GLY A 48 4.93 9.54 -3.06
N VAL A 49 4.13 8.91 -2.18
CA VAL A 49 4.55 8.77 -0.80
C VAL A 49 5.79 7.87 -0.82
N GLU A 50 6.94 8.44 -0.48
CA GLU A 50 8.16 7.66 -0.41
C GLU A 50 8.00 6.56 0.66
N PRO A 51 8.41 5.31 0.38
CA PRO A 51 8.27 4.24 1.34
C PRO A 51 9.08 4.51 2.61
N LEU A 52 8.71 3.84 3.69
CA LEU A 52 9.43 3.94 4.96
C LEU A 52 10.73 3.14 4.90
N SER A 53 11.78 3.67 5.52
CA SER A 53 13.02 2.94 5.80
C SER A 53 12.79 1.80 6.81
N PRO A 54 13.66 0.76 6.82
CA PRO A 54 13.58 -0.31 7.81
C PRO A 54 13.71 0.22 9.24
N GLU A 55 12.74 -0.14 10.09
CA GLU A 55 12.78 0.21 11.50
C GLU A 55 13.91 -0.51 12.24
N SER A 56 14.51 0.19 13.21
CA SER A 56 15.54 -0.41 14.07
C SER A 56 14.94 -1.52 14.92
N GLY A 57 15.56 -2.70 14.89
CA GLY A 57 15.11 -3.88 15.63
C GLY A 57 13.93 -4.61 14.99
N ALA A 58 13.52 -4.23 13.78
CA ALA A 58 12.49 -4.95 13.02
C ALA A 58 12.84 -6.44 12.89
N SER A 59 11.83 -7.28 13.04
CA SER A 59 11.92 -8.73 12.82
C SER A 59 12.28 -9.06 11.37
N PRO A 60 12.81 -10.27 11.10
CA PRO A 60 13.07 -10.71 9.73
C PRO A 60 11.85 -10.57 8.80
N GLU A 61 10.65 -10.89 9.28
CA GLU A 61 9.41 -10.78 8.50
C GLU A 61 9.04 -9.33 8.20
N GLU A 62 9.25 -8.41 9.15
CA GLU A 62 9.02 -6.97 8.95
C GLU A 62 9.99 -6.39 7.92
N ILE A 63 11.26 -6.83 7.92
CA ILE A 63 12.24 -6.45 6.90
C ILE A 63 11.80 -6.93 5.52
N VAL A 64 11.37 -8.18 5.38
CA VAL A 64 10.90 -8.70 4.08
C VAL A 64 9.61 -8.01 3.62
N ARG A 65 8.67 -7.77 4.54
CA ARG A 65 7.44 -7.06 4.23
C ARG A 65 7.73 -5.63 3.73
N GLY A 66 8.56 -4.88 4.45
CA GLY A 66 8.95 -3.54 4.06
C GLY A 66 9.73 -3.50 2.73
N PHE A 67 10.52 -4.53 2.41
CA PHE A 67 11.14 -4.66 1.09
C PHE A 67 10.10 -4.81 -0.03
N ILE A 68 9.07 -5.66 0.15
CA ILE A 68 7.99 -5.84 -0.83
C ILE A 68 7.16 -4.56 -0.97
N GLU A 69 6.79 -3.93 0.14
CA GLU A 69 6.01 -2.67 0.15
C GLU A 69 6.78 -1.52 -0.50
N SER A 70 8.06 -1.35 -0.14
CA SER A 70 8.90 -0.29 -0.72
C SER A 70 9.21 -0.51 -2.21
N SER A 71 9.14 -1.75 -2.70
CA SER A 71 9.37 -2.08 -4.12
C SER A 71 8.32 -1.46 -5.05
N ALA A 72 7.17 -1.03 -4.51
CA ALA A 72 6.15 -0.28 -5.24
C ALA A 72 6.59 1.15 -5.61
N SER A 73 7.67 1.67 -5.00
CA SER A 73 8.21 2.98 -5.35
C SER A 73 8.58 3.08 -6.82
N THR A 74 8.24 4.21 -7.43
CA THR A 74 8.60 4.57 -8.81
C THR A 74 9.92 5.34 -8.89
N VAL A 75 10.54 5.64 -7.74
CA VAL A 75 11.84 6.34 -7.68
C VAL A 75 12.92 5.46 -8.31
N GLN A 76 13.71 6.06 -9.20
CA GLN A 76 14.75 5.36 -9.94
C GLN A 76 15.71 4.62 -9.01
N GLY A 77 15.90 3.33 -9.26
CA GLY A 77 16.82 2.47 -8.51
C GLY A 77 16.33 2.10 -7.11
N ARG A 78 15.11 2.52 -6.71
CA ARG A 78 14.43 2.14 -5.46
C ARG A 78 15.34 2.23 -4.23
N PRO A 79 15.84 3.42 -3.88
CA PRO A 79 16.81 3.60 -2.80
C PRO A 79 16.31 3.01 -1.48
N VAL A 80 15.04 3.23 -1.12
CA VAL A 80 14.46 2.70 0.12
C VAL A 80 14.42 1.17 0.13
N SER A 81 14.05 0.51 -0.98
CA SER A 81 14.09 -0.95 -1.06
C SER A 81 15.50 -1.50 -0.88
N ARG A 82 16.53 -0.78 -1.36
CA ARG A 82 17.94 -1.16 -1.14
C ARG A 82 18.35 -1.11 0.33
N GLU A 83 17.71 -0.30 1.16
CA GLU A 83 17.99 -0.24 2.60
C GLU A 83 17.61 -1.52 3.36
N TYR A 84 16.67 -2.31 2.83
CA TYR A 84 16.28 -3.61 3.38
C TYR A 84 17.25 -4.74 3.00
N LEU A 85 18.10 -4.52 2.00
CA LEU A 85 19.09 -5.48 1.51
C LEU A 85 20.40 -5.36 2.31
N THR A 86 21.21 -6.41 2.31
CA THR A 86 22.61 -6.27 2.75
C THR A 86 23.37 -5.33 1.82
N ALA A 87 24.47 -4.73 2.29
CA ALA A 87 25.29 -3.86 1.43
C ALA A 87 25.70 -4.55 0.12
N GLN A 88 26.12 -5.83 0.20
CA GLN A 88 26.46 -6.63 -0.96
C GLN A 88 25.26 -6.87 -1.89
N GLN A 89 24.11 -7.27 -1.35
CA GLN A 89 22.93 -7.55 -2.17
C GLN A 89 22.40 -6.27 -2.81
N ALA A 90 22.44 -5.15 -2.09
CA ALA A 90 22.06 -3.83 -2.57
C ALA A 90 22.90 -3.34 -3.77
N GLU A 91 24.15 -3.76 -3.91
CA GLU A 91 24.98 -3.40 -5.07
C GLU A 91 24.61 -4.20 -6.32
N THR A 92 24.25 -5.47 -6.15
CA THR A 92 24.00 -6.40 -7.26
C THR A 92 22.54 -6.55 -7.65
N TRP A 93 21.62 -6.05 -6.84
CA TRP A 93 20.18 -6.18 -7.08
C TRP A 93 19.75 -5.34 -8.29
N ASP A 94 19.26 -6.03 -9.31
CA ASP A 94 18.67 -5.47 -10.53
C ASP A 94 17.15 -5.40 -10.36
N ASP A 95 16.64 -4.19 -10.10
CA ASP A 95 15.22 -3.89 -9.95
C ASP A 95 14.49 -3.73 -11.31
N THR A 96 15.21 -3.89 -12.43
CA THR A 96 14.67 -3.86 -13.79
C THR A 96 14.54 -5.25 -14.41
N ALA A 97 15.04 -6.30 -13.74
CA ALA A 97 15.08 -7.65 -14.29
C ALA A 97 13.69 -8.22 -14.60
N SER A 98 12.75 -8.05 -13.67
CA SER A 98 11.36 -8.50 -13.76
C SER A 98 10.53 -7.94 -12.61
N ILE A 99 9.22 -7.84 -12.81
CA ILE A 99 8.24 -7.58 -11.74
C ILE A 99 7.44 -8.86 -11.53
N THR A 100 7.34 -9.33 -10.28
CA THR A 100 6.48 -10.45 -9.92
C THR A 100 5.33 -9.94 -9.07
N VAL A 101 4.10 -10.09 -9.56
CA VAL A 101 2.90 -9.63 -8.88
C VAL A 101 2.33 -10.76 -8.04
N ILE A 102 2.20 -10.54 -6.73
CA ILE A 102 1.84 -11.58 -5.76
C ILE A 102 0.74 -11.13 -4.79
N GLU A 103 0.07 -12.10 -4.19
CA GLU A 103 -0.77 -11.92 -2.99
C GLU A 103 -0.11 -12.74 -1.86
N PRO A 104 0.78 -12.12 -1.06
CA PRO A 104 1.72 -12.86 -0.21
C PRO A 104 1.22 -13.14 1.21
N GLU A 105 1.72 -14.23 1.76
CA GLU A 105 1.70 -14.60 3.18
C GLU A 105 3.16 -14.85 3.63
N LEU A 106 3.54 -14.37 4.81
CA LEU A 106 4.93 -14.43 5.28
C LEU A 106 5.06 -15.25 6.56
N SER A 107 6.15 -16.01 6.64
CA SER A 107 6.58 -16.71 7.86
C SER A 107 8.10 -16.77 7.95
N ALA A 108 8.69 -16.47 9.11
CA ALA A 108 10.10 -16.81 9.33
C ALA A 108 10.25 -18.24 9.83
N VAL A 109 11.30 -18.88 9.34
CA VAL A 109 11.77 -20.18 9.79
C VAL A 109 13.26 -20.07 10.08
N THR A 110 13.64 -20.45 11.30
CA THR A 110 15.05 -20.61 11.66
C THR A 110 15.46 -22.05 11.39
N SER A 111 16.47 -22.26 10.56
CA SER A 111 16.99 -23.58 10.22
C SER A 111 18.49 -23.62 10.47
N GLY A 112 18.91 -24.29 11.54
CA GLY A 112 20.31 -24.32 11.95
C GLY A 112 20.84 -22.91 12.25
N PRO A 113 22.04 -22.53 11.75
CA PRO A 113 22.59 -21.19 11.94
C PRO A 113 21.93 -20.10 11.05
N ASP A 114 21.08 -20.50 10.10
CA ASP A 114 20.52 -19.60 9.10
C ASP A 114 19.08 -19.20 9.46
N THR A 115 18.77 -17.91 9.35
CA THR A 115 17.39 -17.39 9.42
C THR A 115 16.89 -17.17 7.99
N VAL A 116 15.74 -17.75 7.66
CA VAL A 116 15.11 -17.63 6.35
C VAL A 116 13.68 -17.15 6.54
N VAL A 117 13.25 -16.20 5.71
CA VAL A 117 11.85 -15.82 5.62
C VAL A 117 11.28 -16.46 4.36
N ARG A 118 10.25 -17.28 4.54
CA ARG A 118 9.49 -17.85 3.44
C ARG A 118 8.31 -16.94 3.15
N VAL A 119 8.23 -16.49 1.89
CA VAL A 119 7.07 -15.77 1.35
C VAL A 119 6.30 -16.76 0.50
N THR A 120 5.12 -17.14 0.95
CA THR A 120 4.17 -17.97 0.20
C THR A 120 3.02 -17.12 -0.32
N GLY A 121 2.12 -17.68 -1.12
CA GLY A 121 0.89 -17.00 -1.51
C GLY A 121 0.44 -17.39 -2.91
N GLN A 122 -0.26 -16.47 -3.58
CA GLN A 122 -0.66 -16.64 -4.97
C GLN A 122 0.20 -15.76 -5.89
N LEU A 123 0.72 -16.36 -6.95
CA LEU A 123 1.26 -15.63 -8.10
C LEU A 123 0.08 -15.12 -8.93
N VAL A 124 0.13 -13.86 -9.34
CA VAL A 124 -0.89 -13.23 -10.20
C VAL A 124 -0.38 -13.08 -11.63
N GLY A 125 0.92 -12.81 -11.79
CA GLY A 125 1.57 -12.66 -13.08
C GLY A 125 2.94 -12.03 -12.96
N THR A 126 3.58 -11.80 -14.11
CA THR A 126 4.89 -11.18 -14.20
C THR A 126 4.90 -10.06 -15.22
N VAL A 127 5.75 -9.06 -15.02
CA VAL A 127 6.10 -8.06 -16.04
C VAL A 127 7.55 -8.29 -16.45
N ASP A 128 7.77 -8.44 -17.74
CA ASP A 128 9.12 -8.57 -18.29
C ASP A 128 9.82 -7.21 -18.47
N ARG A 129 11.06 -7.23 -18.97
CA ARG A 129 11.82 -5.99 -19.24
C ARG A 129 11.19 -5.11 -20.32
N ALA A 130 10.31 -5.65 -21.17
CA ALA A 130 9.58 -4.88 -22.17
C ALA A 130 8.34 -4.19 -21.58
N GLY A 131 8.04 -4.41 -20.29
CA GLY A 131 6.85 -3.88 -19.64
C GLY A 131 5.59 -4.70 -19.93
N ILE A 132 5.73 -5.90 -20.50
CA ILE A 132 4.58 -6.73 -20.87
C ILE A 132 4.14 -7.54 -19.66
N PHE A 133 2.93 -7.28 -19.20
CA PHE A 133 2.30 -8.09 -18.16
C PHE A 133 1.78 -9.41 -18.74
N THR A 134 2.25 -10.53 -18.20
CA THR A 134 1.76 -11.89 -18.50
C THR A 134 1.02 -12.44 -17.28
N PRO A 135 -0.31 -12.63 -17.36
CA PRO A 135 -1.07 -13.21 -16.26
C PRO A 135 -0.68 -14.68 -16.07
N GLN A 136 -0.42 -15.06 -14.83
CA GLN A 136 -0.12 -16.44 -14.43
C GLN A 136 -0.63 -16.63 -13.01
N ILE A 137 -1.69 -17.43 -12.86
CA ILE A 137 -2.25 -17.74 -11.54
C ILE A 137 -1.71 -19.10 -11.11
N ASP A 138 -0.85 -19.09 -10.10
CA ASP A 138 -0.20 -20.29 -9.56
C ASP A 138 0.12 -20.11 -8.07
N GLU A 139 0.59 -21.17 -7.41
CA GLU A 139 1.18 -21.07 -6.07
C GLU A 139 2.52 -20.31 -6.16
N PHE A 140 2.73 -19.40 -5.21
CA PHE A 140 3.98 -18.66 -5.08
C PHE A 140 4.71 -19.10 -3.81
N SER A 141 6.02 -19.32 -3.91
CA SER A 141 6.89 -19.60 -2.77
C SER A 141 8.32 -19.17 -3.07
N ILE A 142 8.88 -18.30 -2.24
CA ILE A 142 10.30 -17.93 -2.24
C ILE A 142 10.86 -17.97 -0.83
N GLU A 143 12.16 -18.22 -0.73
CA GLU A 143 12.91 -18.19 0.52
C GLU A 143 13.98 -17.12 0.45
N LEU A 144 13.92 -16.17 1.37
CA LEU A 144 14.86 -15.07 1.49
C LEU A 144 15.76 -15.31 2.70
N ARG A 145 17.06 -15.41 2.46
CA ARG A 145 18.06 -15.53 3.52
C ARG A 145 18.20 -14.20 4.23
N MET A 146 18.21 -14.26 5.55
CA MET A 146 18.31 -13.11 6.43
C MET A 146 19.64 -13.18 7.19
N VAL A 147 20.31 -12.05 7.30
CA VAL A 147 21.53 -11.90 8.11
C VAL A 147 21.46 -10.63 8.93
N GLN A 148 22.24 -10.55 9.99
CA GLN A 148 22.38 -9.32 10.76
C GLN A 148 23.61 -8.54 10.30
N GLU A 149 23.42 -7.28 9.96
CA GLU A 149 24.48 -6.28 9.75
C GLU A 149 24.30 -5.17 10.79
N ASN A 150 25.34 -4.89 11.58
CA ASN A 150 25.28 -3.91 12.67
C ASN A 150 24.08 -4.15 13.61
N GLU A 151 23.84 -5.41 13.99
CA GLU A 151 22.72 -5.83 14.86
C GLU A 151 21.32 -5.62 14.25
N GLN A 152 21.22 -5.31 12.95
CA GLN A 152 19.96 -5.12 12.23
C GLN A 152 19.78 -6.18 11.16
N TRP A 153 18.55 -6.70 11.03
CA TRP A 153 18.25 -7.69 9.99
C TRP A 153 18.25 -7.09 8.59
N ARG A 154 18.84 -7.82 7.63
CA ARG A 154 18.92 -7.47 6.21
C ARG A 154 18.73 -8.71 5.34
N ILE A 155 18.18 -8.51 4.15
CA ILE A 155 18.00 -9.56 3.14
C ILE A 155 19.33 -9.79 2.42
N ALA A 156 19.90 -10.99 2.59
CA ALA A 156 21.09 -11.44 1.87
C ALA A 156 20.77 -12.09 0.52
N GLY A 157 19.49 -12.29 0.21
CA GLY A 157 19.01 -12.83 -1.06
C GLY A 157 18.57 -14.31 -0.99
N PRO A 158 18.25 -14.93 -2.14
CA PRO A 158 18.27 -14.32 -3.46
C PRO A 158 17.14 -13.29 -3.65
N THR A 159 17.45 -12.12 -4.20
CA THR A 159 16.42 -11.19 -4.73
C THR A 159 16.68 -10.99 -6.22
N THR A 160 15.75 -11.42 -7.06
CA THR A 160 15.80 -11.22 -8.52
C THR A 160 14.62 -10.38 -8.95
N GLY A 161 14.87 -9.19 -9.49
CA GLY A 161 13.79 -8.25 -9.81
C GLY A 161 13.05 -7.78 -8.56
N ILE A 162 11.82 -7.31 -8.77
CA ILE A 162 10.96 -6.80 -7.71
C ILE A 162 9.77 -7.74 -7.46
N TYR A 163 9.38 -7.86 -6.20
CA TYR A 163 8.13 -8.49 -5.78
C TYR A 163 7.20 -7.37 -5.34
N ILE A 164 5.98 -7.34 -5.87
CA ILE A 164 5.00 -6.29 -5.56
C ILE A 164 3.64 -6.94 -5.27
N THR A 165 2.91 -6.38 -4.31
CA THR A 165 1.54 -6.87 -4.06
C THR A 165 0.64 -6.53 -5.24
N ARG A 166 -0.40 -7.33 -5.46
CA ARG A 166 -1.40 -7.01 -6.49
C ARG A 166 -2.02 -5.63 -6.29
N THR A 167 -2.29 -5.25 -5.04
CA THR A 167 -2.86 -3.95 -4.68
C THR A 167 -1.93 -2.81 -5.10
N ASP A 168 -0.64 -2.91 -4.74
CA ASP A 168 0.34 -1.89 -5.09
C ASP A 168 0.61 -1.86 -6.59
N PHE A 169 0.59 -3.01 -7.27
CA PHE A 169 0.75 -3.08 -8.72
C PHE A 169 -0.36 -2.32 -9.44
N VAL A 170 -1.62 -2.51 -9.05
CA VAL A 170 -2.77 -1.80 -9.64
C VAL A 170 -2.71 -0.29 -9.33
N SER A 171 -2.11 0.11 -8.22
CA SER A 171 -1.98 1.53 -7.84
C SER A 171 -0.78 2.22 -8.50
N ALA A 172 0.35 1.53 -8.65
CA ALA A 172 1.61 2.10 -9.10
C ALA A 172 1.83 1.99 -10.62
N TYR A 173 1.14 1.05 -11.29
CA TYR A 173 1.31 0.80 -12.72
C TYR A 173 0.01 1.09 -13.48
N GLU A 174 0.13 1.89 -14.54
CA GLU A 174 -0.98 2.18 -15.45
C GLU A 174 -0.91 1.28 -16.68
N GLN A 175 -2.05 0.68 -17.03
CA GLN A 175 -2.18 -0.04 -18.30
C GLN A 175 -2.19 0.96 -19.47
N ARG A 176 -1.41 0.66 -20.52
CA ARG A 176 -1.34 1.44 -21.75
C ARG A 176 -1.59 0.54 -22.96
N ASP A 177 -2.49 0.97 -23.83
CA ASP A 177 -2.71 0.33 -25.13
C ASP A 177 -1.66 0.83 -26.13
N ILE A 178 -0.93 -0.11 -26.73
CA ILE A 178 0.01 0.17 -27.83
C ILE A 178 -0.65 -0.18 -29.16
N TYR A 179 -0.81 0.81 -30.04
CA TYR A 179 -1.30 0.63 -31.39
C TYR A 179 -0.12 0.61 -32.36
N PHE A 180 0.07 -0.50 -33.06
CA PHE A 180 1.03 -0.59 -34.17
C PHE A 180 0.30 -0.23 -35.47
N LEU A 181 0.90 0.65 -36.27
CA LEU A 181 0.44 0.88 -37.64
C LEU A 181 1.04 -0.21 -38.51
N ASP A 182 0.22 -1.15 -38.95
CA ASP A 182 0.60 -2.10 -39.98
C ASP A 182 0.80 -1.32 -41.30
N GLY A 183 2.03 -1.33 -41.82
CA GLY A 183 2.43 -0.65 -43.06
C GLY A 183 2.40 -1.54 -44.28
#